data_AF-A0A368F3S8-F1
#
_entry.id   AF-A0A368F3S8-F1
#
_cell.length_a   1.000
_cell.length_b   1.000
_cell.length_c   1.000
_cell.angle_alpha   90.00
_cell.angle_beta   90.00
_cell.angle_gamma   90.00
#
_symmetry.space_group_name_H-M   'P 1'
#
loop_
_entity.id
_entity.type
_entity.pdbx_description
1 polymer ?
#
loop_
_entity_poly.entity_id
_entity_poly.type
_entity_poly.pdbx_seq_one_letter_code
_entity_poly.pdbx_strand_id
1 'polypeptide(L)' 'MDLTRFPFDNVTCSLTFESFNYNTDEVQMSWTPSGVSKMRDKMELADYELVDIKNIRNEEVGTGFLDEPVLRFNHKI' A
#
# COMPACT_ATOMS: atom_id res chain seq x y z
N MET A 1 13.22 3.53 -0.81
CA MET A 1 13.84 2.93 -1.99
C MET A 1 15.29 2.66 -1.65
N ASP A 2 15.74 1.41 -1.74
CA ASP A 2 17.12 0.99 -1.53
C ASP A 2 17.69 0.60 -2.90
N LEU A 3 18.81 1.20 -3.31
CA LEU A 3 19.43 1.08 -4.64
C LEU A 3 20.81 0.40 -4.59
N THR A 4 21.11 -0.29 -3.48
CA THR A 4 22.43 -0.86 -3.23
C THR A 4 22.80 -2.02 -4.16
N ARG A 5 21.84 -2.63 -4.88
CA ARG A 5 22.06 -3.76 -5.81
C ARG A 5 21.61 -3.45 -7.23
N PHE A 6 21.52 -2.17 -7.61
CA PHE A 6 21.11 -1.75 -8.94
C PHE A 6 21.92 -2.46 -10.04
N PRO A 7 21.28 -2.98 -11.10
CA PRO A 7 19.85 -2.91 -11.42
C PRO A 7 19.02 -4.10 -10.86
N PHE A 8 19.57 -4.99 -10.03
CA PHE A 8 18.85 -6.18 -9.52
C PHE A 8 18.16 -5.92 -8.17
N ASP A 9 17.65 -4.72 -7.98
CA ASP A 9 16.97 -4.32 -6.75
C ASP A 9 15.53 -4.84 -6.73
N ASN A 10 15.10 -5.33 -5.56
CA ASN A 10 13.68 -5.48 -5.28
C ASN A 10 13.19 -4.17 -4.65
N VAL A 11 12.17 -3.56 -5.24
CA VAL A 11 11.65 -2.27 -4.77
C VAL A 11 10.28 -2.46 -4.14
N THR A 12 10.17 -2.11 -2.86
CA THR A 12 8.90 -2.03 -2.16
C THR A 12 8.40 -0.58 -2.15
N CYS A 13 7.20 -0.36 -2.67
CA CYS A 13 6.50 0.93 -2.65
C CYS A 13 5.26 0.85 -1.76
N SER A 14 4.83 1.97 -1.18
CA SER A 14 3.59 2.05 -0.41
C SER A 14 2.76 3.28 -0.78
N LEU A 15 1.44 3.11 -0.82
CA LEU A 15 0.47 4.19 -0.88
C LEU A 15 -0.36 4.15 0.40
N THR A 16 -0.31 5.22 1.19
CA THR A 16 -1.11 5.37 2.41
C THR A 16 -2.31 6.24 2.11
N PHE A 17 -3.50 5.80 2.50
CA PHE A 17 -4.73 6.57 2.42
C PHE A 17 -5.07 7.08 3.82
N GLU A 18 -5.39 8.37 3.93
CA GLU A 18 -5.73 9.02 5.20
C GLU A 18 -6.77 10.11 4.94
N SER A 19 -7.66 10.35 5.91
CA SER A 19 -8.54 11.51 5.92
C SER A 19 -7.77 12.75 6.37
N PHE A 20 -7.69 13.76 5.52
CA PHE A 20 -6.98 14.99 5.85
C PHE A 20 -7.66 15.85 6.94
N ASN A 21 -9.00 15.86 6.99
CA ASN A 21 -9.77 16.76 7.86
C ASN A 21 -10.60 16.04 8.94
N TYR A 22 -10.72 14.72 8.87
CA TYR A 22 -11.58 13.92 9.74
C TYR A 22 -10.74 12.94 10.51
N ASN A 23 -11.08 12.73 11.78
CA ASN A 23 -10.48 11.67 12.59
C ASN A 23 -11.27 10.35 12.45
N THR A 24 -10.81 9.31 13.12
CA THR A 24 -11.44 7.97 13.11
C THR A 24 -12.78 7.87 13.83
N ASP A 25 -13.10 8.82 14.71
CA ASP A 25 -14.41 8.87 15.37
C ASP A 25 -15.48 9.40 14.41
N GLU A 26 -15.06 10.21 13.42
CA GLU A 26 -15.94 10.78 12.40
C GLU A 26 -15.98 9.93 11.12
N VAL A 27 -14.82 9.41 10.68
CA VAL A 27 -14.69 8.65 9.43
C VAL A 27 -13.78 7.45 9.64
N GLN A 28 -14.32 6.26 9.33
CA GLN A 28 -13.55 5.02 9.36
C GLN A 28 -13.29 4.50 7.96
N MET A 29 -12.02 4.25 7.64
CA MET A 29 -11.61 3.73 6.33
C MET A 29 -11.36 2.22 6.41
N SER A 30 -11.95 1.46 5.49
CA SER A 30 -11.73 0.02 5.41
C SER A 30 -11.60 -0.47 3.97
N TRP A 31 -10.81 -1.51 3.78
CA TRP A 31 -10.72 -2.19 2.50
C TRP A 31 -12.02 -2.94 2.21
N THR A 32 -12.50 -2.84 0.96
CA THR A 32 -13.54 -3.74 0.47
C THR A 32 -13.04 -5.19 0.49
N PRO A 33 -13.91 -6.22 0.44
CA PRO A 33 -13.48 -7.61 0.41
C PRO A 33 -12.52 -7.93 -0.75
N SER A 34 -12.71 -7.27 -1.90
CA SER A 34 -11.79 -7.36 -3.03
C SER A 34 -10.54 -6.48 -2.90
N GLY A 35 -10.56 -5.51 -1.99
CA GLY A 35 -9.51 -4.50 -1.83
C GLY A 35 -9.10 -3.90 -3.17
N VAL A 36 -7.80 -3.94 -3.45
CA VAL A 36 -7.24 -3.49 -4.74
C VAL A 36 -6.77 -4.63 -5.64
N SER A 37 -7.26 -5.86 -5.43
CA SER A 37 -6.83 -7.02 -6.24
C SER A 37 -7.02 -6.78 -7.75
N LYS A 38 -8.09 -6.07 -8.14
CA LYS A 38 -8.38 -5.69 -9.53
C LYS A 38 -7.37 -4.74 -10.17
N MET A 39 -6.54 -4.04 -9.38
CA MET A 39 -5.49 -3.17 -9.95
C MET A 39 -4.40 -4.01 -10.64
N ARG A 40 -4.18 -5.25 -10.20
CA ARG A 40 -3.19 -6.15 -10.80
C ARG A 40 -3.48 -6.44 -12.26
N ASP A 41 -4.76 -6.55 -12.63
CA ASP A 41 -5.17 -6.99 -13.98
C ASP A 41 -4.78 -6.02 -15.10
N LYS A 42 -4.50 -4.76 -14.77
CA LYS A 42 -4.18 -3.70 -15.75
C LYS A 42 -2.83 -3.02 -15.50
N MET A 43 -2.04 -3.53 -14.56
CA MET A 43 -0.78 -2.90 -14.17
C MET A 43 0.36 -3.50 -14.98
N GLU A 44 0.70 -2.82 -16.08
CA GLU A 44 1.88 -3.10 -16.89
C GLU A 44 2.95 -2.04 -16.60
N LEU A 45 4.15 -2.50 -16.27
CA LEU A 45 5.30 -1.67 -15.96
C LEU A 45 6.39 -1.97 -16.99
N ALA A 46 7.09 -0.94 -17.46
CA ALA A 46 8.08 -1.10 -18.53
C ALA A 46 9.32 -1.87 -18.07
N ASP A 47 9.81 -1.56 -16.86
CA ASP A 47 11.10 -2.05 -16.36
C ASP A 47 10.98 -3.01 -15.17
N TYR A 48 9.77 -3.23 -14.63
CA TYR A 48 9.56 -4.01 -13.41
C TYR A 48 8.38 -4.95 -13.57
N GLU A 49 8.42 -6.10 -12.92
CA GLU A 49 7.27 -6.97 -12.72
C GLU A 49 6.69 -6.76 -11.31
N LEU A 50 5.37 -6.64 -11.23
CA LEU A 50 4.66 -6.59 -9.95
C LEU A 50 4.52 -8.00 -9.38
N VAL A 51 5.33 -8.29 -8.37
CA VAL A 51 5.35 -9.61 -7.70
C VAL A 51 4.14 -9.77 -6.79
N ASP A 52 3.84 -8.74 -6.01
CA ASP A 52 2.83 -8.82 -4.95
C ASP A 52 2.23 -7.46 -4.59
N ILE A 53 0.96 -7.50 -4.21
CA ILE A 53 0.17 -6.37 -3.74
C ILE A 53 -0.49 -6.74 -2.42
N LYS A 54 -0.23 -5.98 -1.35
CA LYS A 54 -0.82 -6.20 -0.03
C LYS A 54 -1.67 -5.03 0.42
N ASN A 55 -2.87 -5.34 0.90
CA ASN A 55 -3.74 -4.41 1.60
C ASN A 55 -3.44 -4.53 3.10
N ILE A 56 -2.78 -3.51 3.65
CA ILE A 56 -2.42 -3.42 5.06
C ILE A 56 -3.39 -2.44 5.71
N ARG A 57 -3.80 -2.75 6.93
CA ARG A 57 -4.38 -1.77 7.85
C ARG A 57 -3.42 -1.64 9.00
N ASN A 58 -2.96 -0.43 9.24
CA ASN A 58 -2.21 -0.14 10.45
C ASN A 58 -3.23 0.12 11.55
N GLU A 59 -3.11 -0.59 12.67
CA GLU A 59 -3.85 -0.30 13.89
C GLU A 59 -2.80 0.11 14.93
N GLU A 60 -2.61 1.41 15.15
CA GLU A 60 -1.83 1.86 16.32
C GLU A 60 -2.73 1.83 17.56
N VAL A 61 -2.39 0.96 18.52
CA VAL A 61 -3.05 0.90 19.82
C VAL A 61 -2.22 1.72 20.81
N GLY A 62 -2.72 2.90 21.19
CA GLY A 62 -2.16 3.67 22.30
C GLY A 62 -2.49 5.17 22.32
N THR A 63 -2.43 5.85 21.18
CA THR A 63 -2.55 7.34 21.13
C THR A 63 -3.65 7.88 20.21
N GLY A 64 -4.41 7.01 19.56
CA GLY A 64 -5.52 7.37 18.69
C GLY A 64 -5.63 6.35 17.57
N PHE A 65 -6.84 5.91 17.25
CA PHE A 65 -7.03 5.05 16.09
C PHE A 65 -6.55 5.83 14.86
N LEU A 66 -5.68 5.22 14.07
CA LEU A 66 -5.31 5.71 12.75
C LEU A 66 -5.87 4.70 11.77
N ASP A 67 -7.05 5.00 11.19
CA ASP A 67 -7.60 4.19 10.10
C ASP A 67 -6.86 4.55 8.82
N GLU A 68 -5.64 4.00 8.69
CA GLU A 68 -4.77 4.20 7.54
C GLU A 68 -4.68 2.92 6.71
N PRO A 69 -5.52 2.77 5.68
CA PRO A 69 -5.32 1.76 4.66
C PRO A 69 -3.99 2.01 3.94
N VAL A 70 -3.07 1.05 4.01
CA VAL A 70 -1.79 1.10 3.31
C VAL A 70 -1.75 0.02 2.24
N LEU A 71 -1.54 0.45 1.01
CA LEU A 71 -1.32 -0.44 -0.12
C LEU A 71 0.19 -0.61 -0.34
N ARG A 72 0.69 -1.84 -0.27
CA ARG A 72 2.11 -2.14 -0.49
C ARG A 72 2.32 -2.93 -1.77
N PHE A 73 3.24 -2.46 -2.61
CA PHE A 73 3.63 -3.10 -3.86
C PHE A 73 5.06 -3.61 -3.74
N ASN A 74 5.31 -4.82 -4.23
CA ASN A 74 6.66 -5.36 -4.36
C ASN A 74 6.97 -5.58 -5.83
N HIS A 75 8.04 -4.94 -6.28
CA HIS A 75 8.50 -4.96 -7.67
C HIS A 75 9.84 -5.66 -7.76
N LYS A 76 10.05 -6.36 -8.88
CA LYS A 76 11.31 -7.01 -9.21
C LYS A 76 11.63 -6.75 -10.70
N ILE A 77 12.90 -6.60 -11.02
CA ILE A 77 13.42 -6.57 -12.41
C ILE A 77 13.49 -7.96 -13.02
#